data_AF-A0A2S6CAK1-F1
#
_entry.id   AF-A0A2S6CAK1-F1
#
_cell.length_a   1.000
_cell.length_b   1.000
_cell.length_c   1.000
_cell.angle_alpha   90.00
_cell.angle_beta   90.00
_cell.angle_gamma   90.00
#
_symmetry.space_group_name_H-M   'P 1'
#
loop_
_entity.id
_entity.type
_entity.pdbx_description
1 polymer ?
#
loop_
_entity_poly.entity_id
_entity_poly.type
_entity_poly.pdbx_seq_one_letter_code
_entity_poly.pdbx_strand_id
1 'polypeptide(L)'
;MTIKHTLHTYGCLHFALIPITPTLTTSASSTTPDNNESPKDKDSNKTLTTLNDLRHTPTNVHTTTNQFCGKAKCNLLNPRKLRARARHGIDKLDSYLSAAAERYMELGIDYHNIPFHARASMSEEEYCQSAHQQFGIETREWEDDGFFEKWIELQRRVKRVRGELEELDEDLIQVVNSCRGLVGEIEGTMQELDSGTRFLEYLWLELWGGFDGVGKEKGKVVDRVERWIFEKWRGRIEGLKDRFYVEEEGEQQ
;
A
#
# COMPACT_ATOMS: atom_id res chain seq x y z
N MET A 1 5.56 -22.10 -51.41
CA MET A 1 6.57 -22.50 -50.39
C MET A 1 6.03 -22.10 -49.03
N THR A 2 5.95 -23.02 -48.07
CA THR A 2 5.51 -22.71 -46.70
C THR A 2 6.69 -22.11 -45.93
N ILE A 3 6.56 -20.87 -45.47
CA ILE A 3 7.58 -20.22 -44.64
C ILE A 3 7.70 -21.01 -43.32
N LYS A 4 8.89 -21.50 -43.01
CA LYS A 4 9.15 -22.21 -41.75
C LYS A 4 9.37 -21.20 -40.63
N HIS A 5 8.94 -21.54 -39.41
CA HIS A 5 9.07 -20.64 -38.27
C HIS A 5 9.74 -21.33 -37.08
N THR A 6 10.42 -20.53 -36.25
CA THR A 6 10.89 -20.90 -34.92
C THR A 6 9.92 -20.35 -33.88
N LEU A 7 9.43 -21.20 -32.97
CA LEU A 7 8.64 -20.79 -31.82
C LEU A 7 9.58 -20.35 -30.69
N HIS A 8 9.45 -19.11 -30.26
CA HIS A 8 10.20 -18.54 -29.16
C HIS A 8 9.27 -18.28 -27.97
N THR A 9 9.47 -18.95 -26.83
CA THR A 9 8.67 -18.74 -25.63
C THR A 9 9.45 -17.97 -24.57
N TYR A 10 8.86 -16.90 -24.04
CA TYR A 10 9.44 -16.00 -23.04
C TYR A 10 9.04 -16.42 -21.62
N GLY A 11 9.76 -15.91 -20.61
CA GLY A 11 9.46 -16.13 -19.19
C GLY A 11 8.13 -15.49 -18.70
N CYS A 12 7.40 -14.78 -19.54
CA CYS A 12 6.17 -14.05 -19.19
C CYS A 12 4.91 -14.56 -19.88
N LEU A 13 4.81 -15.88 -20.12
CA LEU A 13 3.68 -16.57 -20.79
C LEU A 13 3.35 -16.06 -22.20
N HIS A 14 4.25 -15.28 -22.80
CA HIS A 14 4.13 -14.81 -24.18
C HIS A 14 5.07 -15.63 -25.07
N PHE A 15 4.76 -15.67 -26.35
CA PHE A 15 5.60 -16.31 -27.36
C PHE A 15 5.70 -15.42 -28.61
N ALA A 16 6.68 -15.71 -29.46
CA ALA A 16 6.83 -15.14 -30.79
C ALA A 16 7.11 -16.25 -31.80
N LEU A 17 6.65 -16.07 -33.03
CA LEU A 17 7.02 -16.90 -34.17
C LEU A 17 7.98 -16.10 -35.03
N ILE A 18 9.20 -16.60 -35.21
CA ILE A 18 10.23 -15.96 -36.01
C ILE A 18 10.38 -16.74 -37.32
N PRO A 19 10.16 -16.15 -38.49
CA PRO A 19 10.36 -16.85 -39.75
C PRO A 19 11.83 -17.25 -39.89
N ILE A 20 12.06 -18.51 -40.27
CA ILE A 20 13.39 -19.01 -40.60
C ILE A 20 13.68 -18.50 -42.00
N THR A 21 14.45 -17.42 -42.10
CA THR A 21 15.02 -17.02 -43.38
C THR A 21 15.96 -18.13 -43.82
N PRO A 22 15.74 -18.79 -44.97
CA PRO A 22 16.71 -19.75 -45.48
C PRO A 22 18.00 -18.99 -45.74
N THR A 23 18.99 -19.21 -44.87
CA THR A 23 20.33 -18.72 -45.06
C THR A 23 20.84 -19.38 -46.34
N LEU A 24 21.01 -18.58 -47.40
CA LEU A 24 21.89 -18.95 -48.48
C LEU A 24 23.23 -19.27 -47.84
N THR A 25 23.62 -20.53 -47.93
CA THR A 25 24.90 -21.06 -47.49
C THR A 25 26.03 -20.16 -47.95
N THR A 26 26.68 -19.47 -47.03
CA THR A 26 28.13 -19.27 -47.12
C THR A 26 28.74 -19.09 -45.74
N SER A 27 29.82 -19.82 -45.56
CA SER A 27 30.66 -20.07 -44.40
C SER A 27 30.99 -18.89 -43.48
N ALA A 28 31.08 -19.24 -42.19
CA ALA A 28 32.07 -18.77 -41.21
C ALA A 28 31.86 -17.44 -40.46
N SER A 29 31.89 -17.62 -39.14
CA SER A 29 32.44 -16.73 -38.11
C SER A 29 31.59 -15.56 -37.58
N SER A 30 31.24 -15.69 -36.29
CA SER A 30 31.36 -14.65 -35.26
C SER A 30 31.22 -13.19 -35.71
N THR A 31 30.10 -12.55 -35.39
CA THR A 31 30.00 -11.32 -34.56
C THR A 31 28.55 -10.82 -34.54
N THR A 32 28.16 -10.24 -33.40
CA THR A 32 26.92 -9.47 -33.18
C THR A 32 26.58 -8.50 -34.31
N PRO A 33 25.29 -8.31 -34.68
CA PRO A 33 24.86 -7.10 -35.38
C PRO A 33 24.10 -6.16 -34.43
N ASP A 34 24.74 -5.01 -34.23
CA ASP A 34 24.14 -3.75 -33.83
C ASP A 34 23.33 -3.18 -35.01
N ASN A 35 22.23 -2.50 -34.68
CA ASN A 35 21.50 -1.48 -35.46
C ASN A 35 20.85 -1.78 -36.83
N ASN A 36 19.58 -1.33 -36.90
CA ASN A 36 18.93 -0.64 -38.01
C ASN A 36 19.11 -1.19 -39.43
N GLU A 37 18.13 -1.96 -39.89
CA GLU A 37 17.47 -1.69 -41.19
C GLU A 37 16.20 -2.55 -41.32
N SER A 38 15.07 -1.89 -41.57
CA SER A 38 13.81 -2.54 -41.93
C SER A 38 13.80 -2.84 -43.43
N PRO A 39 13.69 -4.10 -43.87
CA PRO A 39 13.39 -4.40 -45.27
C PRO A 39 11.90 -4.19 -45.51
N LYS A 40 11.58 -3.27 -46.41
CA LYS A 40 10.24 -3.08 -46.98
C LYS A 40 9.93 -4.24 -47.94
N ASP A 41 9.43 -5.36 -47.42
CA ASP A 41 8.75 -6.37 -48.25
C ASP A 41 7.25 -6.36 -47.93
N LYS A 42 6.46 -6.15 -48.98
CA LYS A 42 5.07 -5.69 -48.93
C LYS A 42 4.02 -6.82 -48.93
N ASP A 43 4.38 -8.09 -48.80
CA ASP A 43 3.39 -9.18 -48.95
C ASP A 43 3.52 -10.40 -48.00
N SER A 44 4.25 -10.29 -46.88
CA SER A 44 4.42 -11.41 -45.93
C SER A 44 3.99 -11.13 -44.48
N ASN A 45 3.55 -9.91 -44.15
CA ASN A 45 3.10 -9.55 -42.79
C ASN A 45 1.64 -9.92 -42.53
N LYS A 46 1.30 -11.21 -42.61
CA LYS A 46 0.12 -11.70 -41.87
C LYS A 46 0.56 -11.89 -40.43
N THR A 47 0.43 -10.84 -39.62
CA THR A 47 0.67 -10.89 -38.18
C THR A 47 -0.22 -11.99 -37.60
N LEU A 48 0.38 -13.12 -37.20
CA LEU A 48 -0.35 -14.24 -36.59
C LEU A 48 -0.82 -13.76 -35.22
N THR A 49 -2.10 -13.43 -35.10
CA THR A 49 -2.66 -12.75 -33.92
C THR A 49 -3.24 -13.70 -32.89
N THR A 50 -3.43 -14.98 -33.20
CA THR A 50 -4.13 -15.92 -32.32
C THR A 50 -3.41 -17.26 -32.09
N LEU A 51 -3.74 -17.92 -30.99
CA LEU A 51 -3.22 -19.24 -30.60
C LEU A 51 -3.69 -20.37 -31.54
N ASN A 52 -4.79 -20.15 -32.27
CA ASN A 52 -5.24 -21.05 -33.33
C ASN A 52 -4.35 -20.99 -34.57
N ASP A 53 -3.73 -19.84 -34.86
CA ASP A 53 -2.85 -19.68 -36.02
C ASP A 53 -1.54 -20.51 -35.86
N LEU A 54 -1.10 -20.74 -34.61
CA LEU A 54 0.01 -21.62 -34.27
C LEU A 54 -0.25 -23.08 -34.66
N ARG A 55 -1.48 -23.59 -34.51
CA ARG A 55 -1.82 -24.99 -34.79
C ARG A 55 -1.64 -25.37 -36.26
N HIS A 56 -1.71 -24.36 -37.14
CA HIS A 56 -1.61 -24.53 -38.59
C HIS A 56 -0.30 -23.99 -39.18
N THR A 57 0.60 -23.48 -38.33
CA THR A 57 1.91 -22.96 -38.76
C THR A 57 2.99 -23.98 -38.41
N PRO A 58 3.71 -24.57 -39.39
CA PRO A 58 4.75 -25.55 -39.10
C PRO A 58 5.94 -24.89 -38.37
N THR A 59 6.09 -25.24 -37.09
CA THR A 59 7.23 -24.84 -36.24
C THR A 59 8.15 -26.04 -36.04
N ASN A 60 9.38 -25.95 -36.55
CA ASN A 60 10.33 -27.07 -36.49
C ASN A 60 11.33 -26.94 -35.34
N VAL A 61 11.44 -25.74 -34.76
CA VAL A 61 12.37 -25.41 -33.69
C VAL A 61 11.61 -24.65 -32.61
N HIS A 62 11.74 -25.12 -31.37
CA HIS A 62 11.23 -24.45 -30.18
C HIS A 62 12.41 -23.98 -29.34
N THR A 63 12.42 -22.69 -28.99
CA THR A 63 13.44 -22.07 -28.15
C THR A 63 12.77 -21.42 -26.97
N THR A 64 13.21 -21.79 -25.76
CA THR A 64 12.75 -21.22 -24.50
C THR A 64 13.79 -20.23 -23.98
N THR A 65 13.34 -19.09 -23.46
CA THR A 65 14.24 -18.15 -22.76
C THR A 65 13.63 -17.67 -21.46
N ASN A 66 14.52 -17.35 -20.52
CA ASN A 66 14.17 -16.67 -19.27
C ASN A 66 14.03 -15.15 -19.47
N GLN A 67 14.08 -14.66 -20.71
CA GLN A 67 13.94 -13.24 -21.02
C GLN A 67 12.46 -12.86 -21.12
N PHE A 68 12.14 -11.63 -20.69
CA PHE A 68 10.78 -11.08 -20.75
C PHE A 68 10.55 -10.43 -22.11
N CYS A 69 9.33 -10.53 -22.65
CA CYS A 69 9.00 -10.07 -24.01
C CYS A 69 8.97 -8.54 -24.20
N GLY A 70 9.38 -7.75 -23.20
CA GLY A 70 9.42 -6.28 -23.26
C GLY A 70 8.07 -5.56 -23.22
N LYS A 71 6.94 -6.27 -23.30
CA LYS A 71 5.60 -5.65 -23.19
C LYS A 71 5.40 -5.00 -21.81
N ALA A 72 4.81 -3.79 -21.78
CA ALA A 72 4.59 -3.04 -20.54
C ALA A 72 3.85 -3.85 -19.46
N LYS A 73 2.82 -4.62 -19.85
CA LYS A 73 2.09 -5.54 -18.96
C LYS A 73 2.93 -6.69 -18.41
N CYS A 74 3.99 -7.08 -19.10
CA CYS A 74 4.92 -8.16 -18.71
C CYS A 74 6.11 -7.66 -17.89
N ASN A 75 6.38 -6.35 -17.90
CA ASN A 75 7.34 -5.74 -16.97
C ASN A 75 6.90 -5.90 -15.49
N LEU A 76 5.62 -6.16 -15.25
CA LEU A 76 5.08 -6.49 -13.93
C LEU A 76 5.54 -7.86 -13.42
N LEU A 77 5.93 -8.77 -14.32
CA LEU A 77 6.36 -10.13 -14.01
C LEU A 77 7.89 -10.28 -13.92
N ASN A 78 8.65 -9.18 -14.09
CA ASN A 78 10.11 -9.24 -14.01
C ASN A 78 10.57 -9.40 -12.55
N PRO A 79 11.19 -10.54 -12.16
CA PRO A 79 11.58 -10.82 -10.77
C PRO A 79 12.57 -9.80 -10.19
N ARG A 80 13.47 -9.26 -11.02
CA ARG A 80 14.42 -8.22 -10.59
C ARG A 80 13.71 -6.91 -10.25
N LYS A 81 12.60 -6.59 -10.93
CA LYS A 81 11.78 -5.40 -10.63
C LYS A 81 10.77 -5.66 -9.50
N LEU A 82 10.37 -6.92 -9.27
CA LEU A 82 9.49 -7.31 -8.16
C LEU A 82 10.15 -7.01 -6.81
N ARG A 83 11.42 -7.39 -6.60
CA ARG A 83 12.17 -7.03 -5.37
C ARG A 83 12.26 -5.53 -5.12
N ALA A 84 12.69 -4.77 -6.13
CA ALA A 84 12.81 -3.32 -6.01
C ALA A 84 11.45 -2.66 -5.69
N ARG A 85 10.36 -3.18 -6.25
CA ARG A 85 9.00 -2.70 -5.98
C ARG A 85 8.46 -3.14 -4.63
N ALA A 86 8.79 -4.35 -4.17
CA ALA A 86 8.43 -4.82 -2.84
C ALA A 86 9.12 -3.98 -1.77
N ARG A 87 10.42 -3.69 -1.92
CA ARG A 87 11.17 -2.75 -1.07
C ARG A 87 10.51 -1.37 -1.03
N HIS A 88 10.31 -0.77 -2.22
CA HIS A 88 9.63 0.53 -2.32
C HIS A 88 8.21 0.54 -1.72
N GLY A 89 7.48 -0.57 -1.84
CA GLY A 89 6.15 -0.74 -1.26
C GLY A 89 6.20 -0.82 0.26
N ILE A 90 7.18 -1.52 0.81
CA ILE A 90 7.42 -1.62 2.25
C ILE A 90 7.83 -0.27 2.84
N ASP A 91 8.77 0.43 2.21
CA ASP A 91 9.22 1.75 2.70
C ASP A 91 8.04 2.73 2.76
N LYS A 92 7.15 2.68 1.76
CA LYS A 92 5.90 3.44 1.76
C LYS A 92 4.92 3.04 2.87
N LEU A 93 4.89 1.77 3.27
CA LEU A 93 4.01 1.30 4.35
C LEU A 93 4.46 1.83 5.70
N ASP A 94 5.76 1.94 5.94
CA ASP A 94 6.28 2.51 7.18
C ASP A 94 6.03 4.02 7.26
N SER A 95 6.25 4.75 6.16
CA SER A 95 5.85 6.16 6.08
C SER A 95 4.34 6.34 6.28
N TYR A 96 3.52 5.45 5.71
CA TYR A 96 2.07 5.47 5.90
C TYR A 96 1.68 5.25 7.37
N LEU A 97 2.25 4.23 8.02
CA LEU A 97 1.96 3.93 9.42
C LEU A 97 2.37 5.08 10.34
N SER A 98 3.51 5.72 10.07
CA SER A 98 3.97 6.92 10.77
C SER A 98 2.95 8.06 10.63
N ALA A 99 2.57 8.38 9.41
CA ALA A 99 1.60 9.45 9.12
C ALA A 99 0.20 9.15 9.69
N ALA A 100 -0.23 7.88 9.66
CA ALA A 100 -1.50 7.47 10.25
C ALA A 100 -1.49 7.61 11.77
N ALA A 101 -0.38 7.26 12.43
CA ALA A 101 -0.22 7.45 13.86
C ALA A 101 -0.25 8.95 14.21
N GLU A 102 0.49 9.79 13.48
CA GLU A 102 0.44 11.25 13.61
C GLU A 102 -0.99 11.77 13.52
N ARG A 103 -1.72 11.36 12.47
CA ARG A 103 -3.11 11.78 12.27
C ARG A 103 -4.02 11.34 13.42
N TYR A 104 -3.84 10.14 13.96
CA TYR A 104 -4.62 9.67 15.11
C TYR A 104 -4.41 10.57 16.33
N MET A 105 -3.17 11.00 16.57
CA MET A 105 -2.85 11.88 17.70
C MET A 105 -3.40 13.29 17.50
N GLU A 106 -3.34 13.83 16.29
CA GLU A 106 -3.98 15.10 15.95
C GLU A 106 -5.48 15.04 16.26
N LEU A 107 -6.18 14.00 15.77
CA LEU A 107 -7.61 13.83 16.00
C LEU A 107 -7.95 13.75 17.49
N GLY A 108 -7.14 13.05 18.29
CA GLY A 108 -7.37 13.01 19.73
C GLY A 108 -7.14 14.36 20.41
N ILE A 109 -6.11 15.12 20.00
CA ILE A 109 -5.90 16.49 20.49
C ILE A 109 -7.10 17.38 20.12
N ASP A 110 -7.55 17.33 18.87
CA ASP A 110 -8.70 18.10 18.40
C ASP A 110 -9.95 17.73 19.19
N TYR A 111 -10.21 16.44 19.40
CA TYR A 111 -11.30 15.96 20.24
C TYR A 111 -11.22 16.51 21.67
N HIS A 112 -10.03 16.54 22.29
CA HIS A 112 -9.85 17.07 23.64
C HIS A 112 -9.90 18.59 23.74
N ASN A 113 -9.73 19.32 22.64
CA ASN A 113 -9.95 20.77 22.58
C ASN A 113 -11.44 21.14 22.56
N ILE A 114 -12.32 20.19 22.22
CA ILE A 114 -13.77 20.39 22.27
C ILE A 114 -14.22 20.35 23.73
N PRO A 115 -14.96 21.36 24.23
CA PRO A 115 -15.36 21.41 25.62
C PRO A 115 -16.10 20.16 26.08
N PHE A 116 -15.75 19.66 27.26
CA PHE A 116 -16.32 18.43 27.83
C PHE A 116 -17.85 18.35 27.76
N HIS A 117 -18.57 19.44 28.02
CA HIS A 117 -20.03 19.43 28.01
C HIS A 117 -20.62 19.19 26.61
N ALA A 118 -19.98 19.70 25.55
CA ALA A 118 -20.41 19.49 24.18
C ALA A 118 -20.15 18.03 23.75
N ARG A 119 -19.02 17.46 24.18
CA ARG A 119 -18.75 16.03 23.99
C ARG A 119 -19.75 15.16 24.74
N ALA A 120 -20.02 15.49 26.00
CA ALA A 120 -20.96 14.75 26.83
C ALA A 120 -22.40 14.81 26.31
N SER A 121 -22.83 15.93 25.71
CA SER A 121 -24.18 16.05 25.14
C SER A 121 -24.40 15.18 23.90
N MET A 122 -23.34 14.73 23.22
CA MET A 122 -23.41 13.91 22.01
C MET A 122 -22.98 12.45 22.27
N SER A 123 -22.90 12.02 23.53
CA SER A 123 -22.40 10.68 23.87
C SER A 123 -23.25 9.53 23.32
N GLU A 124 -24.52 9.80 23.01
CA GLU A 124 -25.46 8.82 22.45
C GLU A 124 -25.53 8.85 20.91
N GLU A 125 -24.85 9.80 20.26
CA GLU A 125 -24.85 9.91 18.81
C GLU A 125 -23.91 8.87 18.17
N GLU A 126 -24.46 8.05 17.28
CA GLU A 126 -23.74 6.97 16.59
C GLU A 126 -22.47 7.49 15.88
N TYR A 127 -22.56 8.66 15.22
CA TYR A 127 -21.45 9.29 14.51
C TYR A 127 -20.26 9.66 15.42
N CYS A 128 -20.49 9.87 16.71
CA CYS A 128 -19.45 10.26 17.67
C CYS A 128 -18.90 9.08 18.46
N GLN A 129 -19.56 7.92 18.38
CA GLN A 129 -19.30 6.78 19.26
C GLN A 129 -17.85 6.30 19.18
N SER A 130 -17.29 6.17 17.97
CA SER A 130 -15.89 5.76 17.79
C SER A 130 -14.91 6.75 18.40
N ALA A 131 -15.13 8.06 18.24
CA ALA A 131 -14.30 9.10 18.83
C ALA A 131 -14.40 9.13 20.37
N HIS A 132 -15.62 9.01 20.91
CA HIS A 132 -15.84 8.90 22.35
C HIS A 132 -15.17 7.66 22.94
N GLN A 133 -15.34 6.51 22.28
CA GLN A 133 -14.71 5.27 22.71
C GLN A 133 -13.19 5.42 22.72
N GLN A 134 -12.60 5.88 21.62
CA GLN A 134 -11.15 5.90 21.45
C GLN A 134 -10.44 6.99 22.24
N PHE A 135 -11.01 8.19 22.34
CA PHE A 135 -10.35 9.33 22.99
C PHE A 135 -10.90 9.62 24.39
N GLY A 136 -12.13 9.20 24.70
CA GLY A 136 -12.80 9.51 25.96
C GLY A 136 -12.90 8.37 26.98
N ILE A 137 -13.01 7.12 26.51
CA ILE A 137 -13.39 5.96 27.36
C ILE A 137 -12.26 4.94 27.46
N GLU A 138 -11.62 4.61 26.35
CA GLU A 138 -10.66 3.51 26.29
C GLU A 138 -9.36 3.83 27.05
N THR A 139 -9.00 2.95 27.98
CA THR A 139 -7.85 3.11 28.89
C THR A 139 -6.78 2.04 28.75
N ARG A 140 -7.03 0.98 27.97
CA ARG A 140 -6.04 -0.09 27.74
C ARG A 140 -4.83 0.47 27.01
N GLU A 141 -3.64 -0.10 27.25
CA GLU A 141 -2.45 0.25 26.46
C GLU A 141 -2.71 -0.01 24.98
N TRP A 142 -2.09 0.79 24.11
CA TRP A 142 -2.35 0.72 22.68
C TRP A 142 -2.02 -0.67 22.08
N GLU A 143 -1.10 -1.42 22.69
CA GLU A 143 -0.74 -2.79 22.27
C GLU A 143 -1.86 -3.82 22.52
N ASP A 144 -2.69 -3.57 23.53
CA ASP A 144 -3.80 -4.45 23.97
C ASP A 144 -5.18 -3.96 23.50
N ASP A 145 -5.21 -2.83 22.80
CA ASP A 145 -6.44 -2.31 22.25
C ASP A 145 -6.72 -2.89 20.85
N GLY A 146 -7.90 -3.50 20.73
CA GLY A 146 -8.40 -4.08 19.48
C GLY A 146 -8.50 -3.07 18.34
N PHE A 147 -8.58 -1.76 18.63
CA PHE A 147 -8.46 -0.73 17.59
C PHE A 147 -7.12 -0.86 16.85
N PHE A 148 -6.00 -0.95 17.56
CA PHE A 148 -4.66 -1.01 16.94
C PHE A 148 -4.27 -2.41 16.42
N GLU A 149 -5.10 -3.44 16.59
CA GLU A 149 -4.80 -4.81 16.17
C GLU A 149 -4.34 -4.87 14.70
N LYS A 150 -4.99 -4.11 13.83
CA LYS A 150 -4.68 -4.06 12.39
C LYS A 150 -3.36 -3.38 12.09
N TRP A 151 -3.01 -2.34 12.83
CA TRP A 151 -1.70 -1.68 12.72
C TRP A 151 -0.58 -2.62 13.15
N ILE A 152 -0.76 -3.30 14.28
CA ILE A 152 0.21 -4.27 14.81
C ILE A 152 0.38 -5.44 13.83
N GLU A 153 -0.72 -5.96 13.28
CA GLU A 153 -0.69 -7.03 12.29
C GLU A 153 0.01 -6.58 10.99
N LEU A 154 -0.26 -5.36 10.52
CA LEU A 154 0.43 -4.79 9.35
C LEU A 154 1.93 -4.68 9.59
N GLN A 155 2.37 -4.19 10.76
CA GLN A 155 3.79 -4.14 11.13
C GLN A 155 4.44 -5.52 11.13
N ARG A 156 3.80 -6.52 11.75
CA ARG A 156 4.32 -7.90 11.79
C ARG A 156 4.51 -8.46 10.38
N ARG A 157 3.56 -8.19 9.47
CA ARG A 157 3.66 -8.62 8.08
C ARG A 157 4.75 -7.88 7.32
N VAL A 158 4.85 -6.56 7.47
CA VAL A 158 5.94 -5.79 6.86
C VAL A 158 7.31 -6.30 7.30
N LYS A 159 7.48 -6.57 8.60
CA LYS A 159 8.71 -7.16 9.16
C LYS A 159 9.00 -8.55 8.55
N ARG A 160 7.98 -9.39 8.38
CA ARG A 160 8.11 -10.69 7.71
C ARG A 160 8.58 -10.51 6.26
N VAL A 161 7.94 -9.63 5.50
CA VAL A 161 8.32 -9.36 4.09
C VAL A 161 9.76 -8.83 4.00
N ARG A 162 10.21 -7.99 4.93
CA ARG A 162 11.61 -7.53 4.99
C ARG A 162 12.59 -8.69 5.16
N GLY A 163 12.26 -9.68 5.99
CA GLY A 163 13.09 -10.87 6.21
C GLY A 163 13.08 -11.85 5.03
N GLU A 164 11.95 -11.99 4.35
CA GLU A 164 11.76 -12.93 3.24
C GLU A 164 12.09 -12.33 1.86
N LEU A 165 12.46 -11.04 1.78
CA LEU A 165 12.71 -10.31 0.54
C LEU A 165 13.84 -10.91 -0.33
N GLU A 166 14.68 -11.74 0.26
CA GLU A 166 15.73 -12.50 -0.43
C GLU A 166 15.19 -13.75 -1.13
N GLU A 167 14.12 -14.36 -0.62
CA GLU A 167 13.46 -15.56 -1.14
C GLU A 167 12.16 -15.16 -1.87
N LEU A 168 12.24 -14.97 -3.20
CA LEU A 168 11.10 -14.55 -4.02
C LEU A 168 10.18 -15.75 -4.35
N ASP A 169 9.08 -15.88 -3.63
CA ASP A 169 8.02 -16.88 -3.82
C ASP A 169 6.68 -16.22 -4.28
N GLU A 170 5.76 -16.99 -4.89
CA GLU A 170 4.33 -16.65 -5.07
C GLU A 170 3.68 -16.14 -3.76
N ASP A 171 4.13 -16.62 -2.61
CA ASP A 171 3.75 -16.18 -1.27
C ASP A 171 3.91 -14.66 -1.08
N LEU A 172 4.92 -14.03 -1.69
CA LEU A 172 5.16 -12.60 -1.56
C LEU A 172 4.00 -11.76 -2.13
N ILE A 173 3.36 -12.21 -3.22
CA ILE A 173 2.22 -11.50 -3.82
C ILE A 173 1.02 -11.54 -2.88
N GLN A 174 0.77 -12.69 -2.24
CA GLN A 174 -0.31 -12.85 -1.27
C GLN A 174 -0.08 -11.96 -0.04
N VAL A 175 1.15 -11.90 0.47
CA VAL A 175 1.49 -11.05 1.61
C VAL A 175 1.31 -9.57 1.27
N VAL A 176 1.79 -9.10 0.11
CA VAL A 176 1.61 -7.70 -0.34
C VAL A 176 0.14 -7.33 -0.48
N ASN A 177 -0.68 -8.20 -1.09
CA ASN A 177 -2.12 -7.94 -1.22
C ASN A 177 -2.80 -7.89 0.15
N SER A 178 -2.37 -8.73 1.10
CA SER A 178 -2.92 -8.68 2.43
C SER A 178 -2.51 -7.43 3.22
N CYS A 179 -1.28 -6.92 3.04
CA CYS A 179 -0.88 -5.64 3.61
C CYS A 179 -1.76 -4.50 3.09
N ARG A 180 -2.10 -4.49 1.80
CA ARG A 180 -3.03 -3.51 1.22
C ARG A 180 -4.43 -3.60 1.84
N GLY A 181 -4.93 -4.80 2.10
CA GLY A 181 -6.20 -5.00 2.79
C GLY A 181 -6.20 -4.35 4.17
N LEU A 182 -5.15 -4.59 4.96
CA LEU A 182 -4.99 -4.00 6.28
C LEU A 182 -4.88 -2.48 6.24
N VAL A 183 -4.18 -1.91 5.24
CA VAL A 183 -4.14 -0.45 5.04
C VAL A 183 -5.55 0.10 4.84
N GLY A 184 -6.38 -0.52 3.99
CA GLY A 184 -7.75 -0.07 3.77
C GLY A 184 -8.63 -0.13 5.02
N GLU A 185 -8.46 -1.16 5.87
CA GLU A 185 -9.15 -1.27 7.15
C GLU A 185 -8.73 -0.15 8.13
N ILE A 186 -7.43 0.16 8.18
CA ILE A 186 -6.89 1.28 8.96
C ILE A 186 -7.45 2.61 8.45
N GLU A 187 -7.46 2.85 7.14
CA GLU A 187 -8.00 4.09 6.56
C GLU A 187 -9.50 4.24 6.89
N GLY A 188 -10.28 3.17 6.80
CA GLY A 188 -11.71 3.18 7.13
C GLY A 188 -11.96 3.58 8.59
N THR A 189 -11.27 2.94 9.54
CA THR A 189 -11.41 3.26 10.97
C THR A 189 -10.92 4.68 11.29
N MET A 190 -9.88 5.17 10.63
CA MET A 190 -9.42 6.56 10.76
C MET A 190 -10.43 7.57 10.22
N GLN A 191 -11.14 7.25 9.13
CA GLN A 191 -12.21 8.10 8.59
C GLN A 191 -13.41 8.19 9.53
N GLU A 192 -13.75 7.11 10.23
CA GLU A 192 -14.81 7.12 11.26
C GLU A 192 -14.44 8.08 12.41
N LEU A 193 -13.19 8.04 12.88
CA LEU A 193 -12.70 8.95 13.92
C LEU A 193 -12.69 10.42 13.47
N ASP A 194 -12.20 10.69 12.25
CA ASP A 194 -12.19 12.04 11.68
C ASP A 194 -13.61 12.59 11.54
N SER A 195 -14.53 11.78 11.03
CA SER A 195 -15.94 12.16 10.84
C SER A 195 -16.61 12.50 12.17
N GLY A 196 -16.45 11.65 13.19
CA GLY A 196 -17.01 11.91 14.52
C GLY A 196 -16.42 13.14 15.19
N THR A 197 -15.11 13.33 15.09
CA THR A 197 -14.41 14.48 15.69
C THR A 197 -14.86 15.79 15.01
N ARG A 198 -14.93 15.82 13.67
CA ARG A 198 -15.40 16.99 12.92
C ARG A 198 -16.87 17.31 13.19
N PHE A 199 -17.71 16.30 13.36
CA PHE A 199 -19.11 16.52 13.67
C PHE A 199 -19.28 17.16 15.06
N LEU A 200 -18.51 16.69 16.06
CA LEU A 200 -18.47 17.30 17.39
C LEU A 200 -17.97 18.76 17.34
N GLU A 201 -16.92 19.02 16.55
CA GLU A 201 -16.37 20.37 16.39
C GLU A 201 -17.37 21.31 15.71
N TYR A 202 -18.01 20.86 14.62
CA TYR A 202 -19.05 21.59 13.91
C TYR A 202 -20.19 21.98 14.84
N LEU A 203 -20.71 21.01 15.62
CA LEU A 203 -21.80 21.25 16.55
C LEU A 203 -21.40 22.19 17.69
N TRP A 204 -20.18 22.07 18.20
CA TRP A 204 -19.65 23.02 19.17
C TRP A 204 -19.65 24.45 18.60
N LEU A 205 -19.15 24.64 17.38
CA LEU A 205 -19.10 25.95 16.74
C LEU A 205 -20.50 26.49 16.42
N GLU A 206 -21.41 25.65 15.92
CA GLU A 206 -22.76 26.06 15.51
C GLU A 206 -23.69 26.33 16.70
N LEU A 207 -23.73 25.42 17.66
CA LEU A 207 -24.69 25.48 18.77
C LEU A 207 -24.17 26.30 19.96
N TRP A 208 -22.85 26.40 20.14
CA TRP A 208 -22.24 26.94 21.35
C TRP A 208 -21.18 28.01 21.12
N GLY A 209 -20.82 28.32 19.87
CA GLY A 209 -19.81 29.32 19.48
C GLY A 209 -20.08 30.78 19.91
N GLY A 210 -21.01 31.02 20.84
CA GLY A 210 -21.29 32.30 21.49
C GLY A 210 -21.43 32.26 23.02
N PHE A 211 -21.17 31.12 23.68
CA PHE A 211 -21.38 30.97 25.14
C PHE A 211 -20.06 31.10 25.94
N ASP A 212 -19.56 32.34 26.10
CA ASP A 212 -18.38 32.67 26.93
C ASP A 212 -18.63 32.62 28.46
N GLY A 213 -19.74 32.06 28.92
CA GLY A 213 -20.24 32.33 30.26
C GLY A 213 -20.95 31.18 30.94
N VAL A 214 -20.24 30.14 31.39
CA VAL A 214 -20.76 29.22 32.41
C VAL A 214 -19.75 28.98 33.54
N GLY A 215 -19.93 29.70 34.64
CA GLY A 215 -19.76 29.20 36.01
C GLY A 215 -18.35 28.86 36.51
N LYS A 216 -17.61 29.89 36.97
CA LYS A 216 -16.26 29.81 37.58
C LYS A 216 -16.11 28.86 38.80
N GLU A 217 -17.19 28.33 39.38
CA GLU A 217 -17.14 27.39 40.52
C GLU A 217 -17.46 25.93 40.16
N LYS A 218 -18.27 25.66 39.13
CA LYS A 218 -18.50 24.30 38.61
C LYS A 218 -17.40 23.83 37.66
N GLY A 219 -16.61 24.76 37.10
CA GLY A 219 -15.49 24.47 36.21
C GLY A 219 -14.40 23.61 36.85
N LYS A 220 -14.04 23.81 38.13
CA LYS A 220 -12.86 23.16 38.73
C LYS A 220 -12.90 21.62 38.78
N VAL A 221 -14.08 21.03 38.92
CA VAL A 221 -14.23 19.56 38.93
C VAL A 221 -14.21 19.01 37.51
N VAL A 222 -14.91 19.69 36.58
CA VAL A 222 -14.93 19.34 35.16
C VAL A 222 -13.53 19.46 34.56
N ASP A 223 -12.80 20.54 34.85
CA ASP A 223 -11.42 20.77 34.42
C ASP A 223 -10.46 19.67 34.93
N ARG A 224 -10.70 19.16 36.14
CA ARG A 224 -9.87 18.08 36.71
C ARG A 224 -10.14 16.75 36.02
N VAL A 225 -11.41 16.43 35.78
CA VAL A 225 -11.80 15.20 35.07
C VAL A 225 -11.32 15.26 33.63
N GLU A 226 -11.53 16.37 32.93
CA GLU A 226 -11.10 16.57 31.55
C GLU A 226 -9.58 16.44 31.39
N ARG A 227 -8.81 17.08 32.29
CA ARG A 227 -7.35 16.92 32.32
C ARG A 227 -6.95 15.48 32.59
N TRP A 228 -7.60 14.80 33.53
CA TRP A 228 -7.30 13.41 33.84
C TRP A 228 -7.58 12.48 32.64
N ILE A 229 -8.69 12.66 31.92
CA ILE A 229 -9.00 11.87 30.73
C ILE A 229 -7.95 12.14 29.64
N PHE A 230 -7.60 13.41 29.39
CA PHE A 230 -6.56 13.76 28.42
C PHE A 230 -5.20 13.14 28.78
N GLU A 231 -4.78 13.23 30.04
CA GLU A 231 -3.52 12.62 30.52
C GLU A 231 -3.55 11.10 30.39
N LYS A 232 -4.69 10.46 30.67
CA LYS A 232 -4.85 9.01 30.50
C LYS A 232 -4.80 8.57 29.04
N TRP A 233 -5.53 9.26 28.17
CA TRP A 233 -5.47 9.00 26.73
C TRP A 233 -4.05 9.23 26.20
N ARG A 234 -3.41 10.35 26.56
CA ARG A 234 -2.04 10.68 26.15
C ARG A 234 -1.02 9.66 26.63
N GLY A 235 -1.11 9.21 27.88
CA GLY A 235 -0.24 8.18 28.43
C GLY A 235 -0.43 6.82 27.75
N ARG A 236 -1.65 6.48 27.33
CA ARG A 236 -1.95 5.24 26.58
C ARG A 236 -1.27 5.20 25.22
N ILE A 237 -1.10 6.35 24.57
CA ILE A 237 -0.47 6.47 23.25
C ILE A 237 1.02 6.84 23.34
N GLU A 238 1.55 6.94 24.56
CA GLU A 238 2.97 7.13 24.81
C GLU A 238 3.71 5.86 24.35
N GLY A 239 4.64 6.02 23.40
CA GLY A 239 5.28 4.90 22.70
C GLY A 239 4.61 4.48 21.38
N LEU A 240 3.40 4.97 21.07
CA LEU A 240 2.82 4.81 19.72
C LEU A 240 3.73 5.51 18.69
N LYS A 241 4.18 6.73 19.01
CA LYS A 241 5.17 7.46 18.19
C LYS A 241 6.45 6.65 18.02
N ASP A 242 7.08 6.26 19.12
CA ASP A 242 8.40 5.61 19.09
C ASP A 242 8.39 4.27 18.33
N ARG A 243 7.22 3.63 18.20
CA ARG A 243 7.06 2.35 17.50
C ARG A 243 6.71 2.49 16.02
N PHE A 244 6.10 3.61 15.60
CA PHE A 244 5.76 3.86 14.20
C PHE A 244 6.72 4.82 13.51
N TYR A 245 7.39 5.72 14.25
CA TYR A 245 8.53 6.45 13.73
C TYR A 245 9.69 5.47 13.53
N VAL A 246 9.95 5.15 12.27
CA VAL A 246 11.26 4.64 11.88
C VAL A 246 12.20 5.84 12.05
N GLU A 247 13.13 5.77 13.00
CA GLU A 247 14.23 6.73 13.07
C GLU A 247 14.86 6.84 11.66
N GLU A 248 14.76 8.01 11.02
CA GLU A 248 15.62 8.40 9.90
C GLU A 248 17.08 8.63 10.38
N GLU A 249 17.46 8.14 11.56
CA GLU A 249 18.81 8.23 12.09
C GLU A 249 19.66 7.09 11.53
N GLY A 250 20.19 7.29 10.33
CA GLY A 250 21.12 6.32 9.73
C GLY A 250 21.86 6.69 8.45
N GLU A 251 21.61 7.85 7.83
CA GLU A 251 22.38 8.28 6.63
C GLU A 251 22.88 9.72 6.74
N GLN A 252 23.61 10.04 7.82
CA GLN A 252 24.63 11.09 7.79
C GLN A 252 25.81 10.72 8.70
N GLN A 253 26.72 9.88 8.19
CA GLN A 253 28.18 10.07 8.21
C GLN A 253 28.93 8.94 7.51
#